data_AF-A0A9E4DUF7-F1
#
_entry.id   AF-A0A9E4DUF7-F1
#
_cell.length_a   1.000
_cell.length_b   1.000
_cell.length_c   1.000
_cell.angle_alpha   90.00
_cell.angle_beta   90.00
_cell.angle_gamma   90.00
#
_symmetry.space_group_name_H-M   'P 1'
#
loop_
_entity.id
_entity.type
_entity.pdbx_description
1 polymer ?
#
loop_
_entity_poly.entity_id
_entity_poly.type
_entity_poly.pdbx_seq_one_letter_code
_entity_poly.pdbx_strand_id
1 'polypeptide(L)'
;MSTNGSGAVKLTKKDFVSDQAVRWCPGCGDYAILAQMQKVMPELGVQRESTVFVSGIGCSSRFPYYMNTYGFLTIHGRAPAIATGLKLARPDLSVWVVTGDGDALSIGGNHLMHTLRRNM
;
A
#
# COMPACT_ATOMS: atom_id res chain seq x y z
N MET A 1 11.04 23.31 -5.71
CA MET A 1 9.94 23.67 -6.63
C MET A 1 10.24 23.03 -7.98
N SER A 2 9.65 21.88 -8.28
CA SER A 2 9.64 21.33 -9.64
C SER A 2 8.19 21.08 -10.01
N THR A 3 7.66 22.01 -10.80
CA THR A 3 6.35 21.93 -11.43
C THR A 3 6.45 20.96 -12.61
N ASN A 4 6.04 19.71 -12.43
CA ASN A 4 5.74 18.86 -13.58
C ASN A 4 4.26 19.05 -13.94
N GLY A 5 4.04 19.83 -14.99
CA GLY A 5 2.78 19.86 -15.71
C GLY A 5 2.53 18.51 -16.37
N SER A 6 1.52 17.81 -15.89
CA SER A 6 0.70 16.92 -16.69
C SER A 6 -0.72 17.31 -16.35
N GLY A 7 -1.55 17.69 -17.33
CA GLY A 7 -2.97 17.98 -17.10
C GLY A 7 -3.57 16.87 -16.26
N ALA A 8 -3.83 17.14 -14.99
CA ALA A 8 -4.09 16.10 -14.01
C ALA A 8 -5.41 15.44 -14.38
N VAL A 9 -5.33 14.27 -14.99
CA VAL A 9 -6.50 13.43 -15.23
C VAL A 9 -7.12 13.20 -13.86
N LYS A 10 -8.36 13.65 -13.70
CA LYS A 10 -9.08 13.50 -12.44
C LYS A 10 -9.27 12.00 -12.19
N LEU A 11 -8.51 11.48 -11.25
CA LEU A 11 -8.61 10.08 -10.86
C LEU A 11 -9.96 9.81 -10.20
N THR A 12 -10.39 8.57 -10.29
CA THR A 12 -11.63 8.05 -9.72
C THR A 12 -11.34 6.75 -8.99
N LYS A 13 -12.31 6.29 -8.19
CA LYS A 13 -12.19 4.98 -7.52
C LYS A 13 -11.87 3.85 -8.50
N LYS A 14 -12.44 3.89 -9.71
CA LYS A 14 -12.25 2.82 -10.72
C LYS A 14 -10.79 2.68 -11.14
N ASP A 15 -10.03 3.77 -11.15
CA ASP A 15 -8.63 3.77 -11.57
C ASP A 15 -7.73 3.00 -10.59
N PHE A 16 -8.16 2.83 -9.34
CA PHE A 16 -7.45 2.11 -8.28
C PHE A 16 -7.95 0.67 -8.07
N VAL A 17 -8.99 0.24 -8.77
CA VAL A 17 -9.51 -1.14 -8.69
C VAL A 17 -8.76 -2.01 -9.70
N SER A 18 -8.14 -3.09 -9.24
CA SER A 18 -7.51 -4.09 -10.13
C SER A 18 -8.55 -4.98 -10.83
N ASP A 19 -8.13 -5.69 -11.87
CA ASP A 19 -8.90 -6.76 -12.51
C ASP A 19 -8.91 -8.09 -11.71
N GLN A 20 -8.14 -8.18 -10.63
CA GLN A 20 -8.03 -9.39 -9.82
C GLN A 20 -9.26 -9.63 -8.95
N ALA A 21 -9.77 -10.86 -8.99
CA ALA A 21 -10.84 -11.28 -8.09
C ALA A 21 -10.38 -11.37 -6.63
N VAL A 22 -11.13 -10.73 -5.73
CA VAL A 22 -10.85 -10.74 -4.29
C VAL A 22 -11.16 -12.11 -3.70
N ARG A 23 -10.20 -12.69 -2.98
CA ARG A 23 -10.26 -14.08 -2.45
C ARG A 23 -10.39 -14.14 -0.92
N TRP A 24 -10.91 -13.09 -0.31
CA TRP A 24 -11.23 -13.10 1.13
C TRP A 24 -12.55 -13.83 1.38
N CYS A 25 -12.75 -14.30 2.60
CA CYS A 25 -13.99 -14.95 2.99
C CYS A 25 -15.19 -13.98 2.88
N PRO A 26 -16.40 -14.45 2.52
CA PRO A 26 -17.60 -13.62 2.58
C PRO A 26 -17.78 -13.01 3.97
N GLY A 27 -18.00 -11.69 4.03
CA GLY A 27 -18.12 -10.94 5.29
C GLY A 27 -16.79 -10.53 5.93
N CYS A 28 -15.65 -10.79 5.32
CA CYS A 28 -14.35 -10.33 5.82
C CYS A 28 -14.26 -8.78 5.86
N GLY A 29 -13.74 -8.22 6.96
CA GLY A 29 -13.57 -6.77 7.12
C GLY A 29 -12.59 -6.12 6.13
N ASP A 30 -11.66 -6.89 5.56
CA ASP A 30 -10.69 -6.40 4.58
C ASP A 30 -11.38 -5.82 3.32
N TYR A 31 -12.58 -6.30 2.98
CA TYR A 31 -13.38 -5.71 1.90
C TYR A 31 -13.72 -4.24 2.16
N ALA A 32 -14.06 -3.89 3.41
CA ALA A 32 -14.37 -2.52 3.77
C ALA A 32 -13.12 -1.64 3.71
N ILE A 33 -11.99 -2.13 4.21
CA ILE A 33 -10.70 -1.42 4.16
C ILE A 33 -10.29 -1.15 2.70
N LEU A 34 -10.35 -2.17 1.84
CA LEU A 34 -10.05 -2.04 0.42
C LEU A 34 -10.97 -1.02 -0.27
N ALA A 35 -12.28 -1.12 -0.05
CA ALA A 35 -13.26 -0.25 -0.67
C ALA A 35 -13.08 1.23 -0.26
N GLN A 36 -12.72 1.49 1.01
CA GLN A 36 -12.41 2.85 1.47
C GLN A 36 -11.09 3.35 0.91
N MET A 37 -10.05 2.52 0.87
CA MET A 37 -8.76 2.93 0.32
C MET A 37 -8.88 3.32 -1.15
N GLN A 38 -9.55 2.51 -1.97
CA GLN A 38 -9.79 2.83 -3.38
C GLN A 38 -10.65 4.10 -3.56
N LYS A 39 -11.52 4.41 -2.60
CA LYS A 39 -12.33 5.63 -2.61
C LYS A 39 -11.50 6.88 -2.30
N VAL A 40 -10.61 6.80 -1.31
CA VAL A 40 -9.82 7.93 -0.81
C VAL A 40 -8.59 8.21 -1.67
N MET A 41 -7.99 7.20 -2.28
CA MET A 41 -6.77 7.37 -3.10
C MET A 41 -6.85 8.48 -4.17
N PRO A 42 -7.95 8.61 -4.95
CA PRO A 42 -8.15 9.72 -5.88
C PRO A 42 -8.10 11.11 -5.23
N GLU A 43 -8.51 11.23 -3.97
CA GLU A 43 -8.59 12.51 -3.24
C GLU A 43 -7.21 13.00 -2.79
N LEU A 44 -6.22 12.10 -2.72
CA LEU A 44 -4.84 12.44 -2.32
C LEU A 44 -4.06 13.18 -3.42
N GLY A 45 -4.57 13.22 -4.65
CA GLY A 45 -3.92 13.91 -5.77
C GLY A 45 -2.60 13.25 -6.24
N VAL A 46 -2.32 12.01 -5.82
CA VAL A 46 -1.14 11.25 -6.24
C VAL A 46 -1.51 10.30 -7.39
N GLN A 47 -0.70 10.32 -8.45
CA GLN A 47 -0.89 9.40 -9.59
C GLN A 47 -0.69 7.94 -9.15
N ARG A 48 -1.44 7.01 -9.76
CA ARG A 48 -1.39 5.59 -9.43
C ARG A 48 0.01 4.99 -9.66
N GLU A 49 0.72 5.48 -10.68
CA GLU A 49 2.09 5.08 -11.03
C GLU A 49 3.13 5.62 -10.03
N SER A 50 2.76 6.60 -9.21
CA SER A 50 3.57 7.13 -8.11
C SER A 50 3.15 6.59 -6.74
N THR A 51 2.18 5.67 -6.70
CA THR A 51 1.69 5.03 -5.47
C THR A 51 2.18 3.59 -5.42
N VAL A 52 2.73 3.17 -4.28
CA VAL A 52 3.22 1.81 -4.08
C VAL A 52 2.67 1.23 -2.79
N PHE A 53 1.99 0.08 -2.90
CA PHE A 53 1.57 -0.71 -1.74
C PHE A 53 2.56 -1.84 -1.46
N VAL A 54 3.11 -1.86 -0.26
CA VAL A 54 4.03 -2.91 0.21
C VAL A 54 3.33 -3.72 1.30
N SER A 55 3.30 -5.04 1.15
CA SER A 55 2.68 -5.94 2.14
C SER A 55 3.60 -7.09 2.54
N GLY A 56 3.28 -7.74 3.65
CA GLY A 56 3.95 -8.96 4.12
C GLY A 56 3.22 -10.22 3.65
N ILE A 57 2.93 -11.14 4.57
CA ILE A 57 2.18 -12.38 4.29
C ILE A 57 0.99 -12.52 5.25
N GLY A 58 -0.17 -12.88 4.69
CA GLY A 58 -1.42 -13.07 5.41
C GLY A 58 -2.62 -12.78 4.52
N CYS A 59 -3.84 -12.94 5.04
CA CYS A 59 -5.07 -12.54 4.34
C CYS A 59 -5.01 -11.06 3.96
N SER A 60 -4.74 -10.18 4.93
CA SER A 60 -4.61 -8.74 4.71
C SER A 60 -3.52 -8.41 3.69
N SER A 61 -2.41 -9.15 3.65
CA SER A 61 -1.28 -8.87 2.76
C SER A 61 -1.54 -9.19 1.29
N ARG A 62 -2.70 -9.75 0.94
CA ARG A 62 -3.15 -9.81 -0.46
C ARG A 62 -3.57 -8.46 -1.01
N PHE A 63 -3.69 -7.43 -0.18
CA PHE A 63 -4.15 -6.09 -0.53
C PHE A 63 -3.52 -5.49 -1.80
N PRO A 64 -2.18 -5.56 -2.02
CA PRO A 64 -1.58 -4.97 -3.22
C PRO A 64 -2.06 -5.60 -4.53
N TYR A 65 -2.52 -6.86 -4.53
CA TYR A 65 -3.11 -7.47 -5.73
C TYR A 65 -4.44 -6.81 -6.13
N TYR A 66 -5.12 -6.18 -5.18
CA TYR A 66 -6.45 -5.60 -5.36
C TYR A 66 -6.41 -4.08 -5.64
N MET A 67 -5.20 -3.53 -5.74
CA MET A 67 -4.94 -2.13 -6.06
C MET A 67 -4.30 -2.04 -7.44
N ASN A 68 -4.85 -1.21 -8.33
CA ASN A 68 -4.27 -0.93 -9.65
C ASN A 68 -3.15 0.12 -9.57
N THR A 69 -2.10 -0.19 -8.81
CA THR A 69 -0.90 0.63 -8.61
C THR A 69 0.34 -0.25 -8.71
N TYR A 70 1.54 0.31 -8.51
CA TYR A 70 2.66 -0.56 -8.17
C TYR A 70 2.40 -1.24 -6.82
N GLY A 71 2.82 -2.49 -6.69
CA GLY A 71 2.57 -3.29 -5.50
C GLY A 71 3.66 -4.33 -5.29
N PHE A 72 4.01 -4.59 -4.04
CA PHE A 72 4.97 -5.62 -3.66
C PHE A 72 4.43 -6.45 -2.51
N LEU A 73 4.12 -7.72 -2.79
CA LEU A 73 3.94 -8.72 -1.75
C LEU A 73 5.31 -9.27 -1.37
N THR A 74 5.78 -8.89 -0.19
CA THR A 74 7.11 -9.24 0.32
C THR A 74 7.10 -10.59 1.05
N ILE A 75 8.06 -10.81 1.94
CA ILE A 75 8.08 -11.97 2.83
C ILE A 75 7.53 -11.60 4.21
N HIS A 76 7.09 -12.62 4.95
CA HIS A 76 6.35 -12.45 6.20
C HIS A 76 7.10 -11.53 7.20
N GLY A 77 6.42 -10.47 7.65
CA GLY A 77 6.91 -9.46 8.57
C GLY A 77 8.06 -8.59 8.07
N ARG A 78 8.30 -8.51 6.76
CA ARG A 78 9.36 -7.64 6.19
C ARG A 78 8.84 -6.44 5.42
N ALA A 79 7.52 -6.23 5.37
CA ALA A 79 6.95 -5.07 4.68
C ALA A 79 7.53 -3.73 5.16
N PRO A 80 7.67 -3.44 6.48
CA PRO A 80 8.28 -2.18 6.92
C PRO A 80 9.74 -2.02 6.51
N ALA A 81 10.52 -3.11 6.48
CA ALA A 81 11.93 -3.08 6.09
C ALA A 81 12.08 -2.78 4.59
N ILE A 82 11.31 -3.46 3.74
CA ILE A 82 11.32 -3.23 2.29
C ILE A 82 10.78 -1.84 1.94
N ALA A 83 9.68 -1.41 2.58
CA ALA A 83 9.11 -0.09 2.37
C ALA A 83 10.09 1.03 2.77
N THR A 84 10.86 0.84 3.85
CA THR A 84 11.92 1.76 4.25
C THR A 84 12.97 1.90 3.14
N GLY A 85 13.46 0.79 2.59
CA GLY A 85 14.43 0.81 1.49
C GLY A 85 13.88 1.51 0.24
N LEU A 86 12.63 1.21 -0.13
CA LEU A 86 11.96 1.86 -1.25
C LEU A 86 11.83 3.37 -1.04
N LYS A 87 11.37 3.81 0.15
CA LYS A 87 11.17 5.22 0.43
C LYS A 87 12.48 6.01 0.46
N LEU A 88 13.57 5.40 0.93
CA LEU A 88 14.90 6.01 0.89
C LEU A 88 15.45 6.13 -0.55
N ALA A 89 15.24 5.10 -1.38
CA ALA A 89 15.72 5.09 -2.76
C ALA A 89 14.89 5.98 -3.70
N ARG A 90 13.58 6.06 -3.45
CA ARG A 90 12.60 6.80 -4.26
C ARG A 90 11.70 7.66 -3.38
N PRO A 91 12.23 8.76 -2.82
CA PRO A 91 11.50 9.62 -1.89
C PRO A 91 10.30 10.33 -2.54
N ASP A 92 10.27 10.41 -3.88
CA ASP A 92 9.17 10.96 -4.68
C ASP A 92 7.90 10.08 -4.68
N LEU A 93 8.02 8.79 -4.35
CA LEU A 93 6.87 7.87 -4.33
C LEU A 93 6.05 7.99 -3.05
N SER A 94 4.73 7.79 -3.19
CA SER A 94 3.79 7.61 -2.10
C SER A 94 3.77 6.13 -1.71
N VAL A 95 4.42 5.80 -0.59
CA VAL A 95 4.63 4.42 -0.15
C VAL A 95 3.68 4.09 0.99
N TRP A 96 2.89 3.02 0.82
CA TRP A 96 1.87 2.57 1.77
C TRP A 96 2.19 1.15 2.22
N VAL A 97 2.12 0.90 3.52
CA VAL A 97 2.35 -0.42 4.11
C VAL A 97 1.02 -1.02 4.57
N VAL A 98 0.71 -2.24 4.13
CA VAL A 98 -0.47 -3.00 4.56
C VAL A 98 -0.05 -4.35 5.11
N THR A 99 -0.41 -4.60 6.37
CA THR A 99 0.02 -5.77 7.13
C THR A 99 -1.12 -6.30 7.99
N GLY A 100 -1.07 -7.59 8.32
CA GLY A 100 -1.88 -8.14 9.40
C GLY A 100 -1.28 -7.81 10.76
N ASP A 101 -2.03 -8.10 11.81
CA ASP A 101 -1.58 -8.05 13.20
C ASP A 101 -0.38 -8.98 13.44
N GLY A 102 -0.47 -10.26 13.07
CA GLY A 102 0.65 -11.21 13.20
C GLY A 102 1.85 -10.82 12.32
N ASP A 103 1.60 -10.29 11.13
CA ASP A 103 2.66 -9.87 10.20
C ASP A 103 3.47 -8.69 10.74
N ALA A 104 2.82 -7.65 11.27
CA ALA A 104 3.51 -6.44 11.72
C ALA A 104 3.82 -6.38 13.23
N LEU A 105 3.01 -7.00 14.08
CA LEU A 105 3.13 -6.91 15.54
C LEU A 105 3.74 -8.16 16.17
N SER A 106 3.83 -9.28 15.44
CA SER A 106 4.60 -10.45 15.86
C SER A 106 5.94 -10.51 15.11
N ILE A 107 6.04 -11.30 14.03
CA ILE A 107 7.32 -11.53 13.32
C ILE A 107 7.93 -10.25 12.71
N GLY A 108 7.11 -9.24 12.41
CA GLY A 108 7.54 -7.94 11.90
C GLY A 108 7.78 -6.86 12.96
N GLY A 109 7.52 -7.13 14.24
CA GLY A 109 7.47 -6.12 15.31
C GLY A 109 8.70 -5.23 15.39
N ASN A 110 9.90 -5.83 15.36
CA ASN A 110 11.16 -5.08 15.41
C ASN A 110 11.34 -4.14 14.21
N HIS A 111 10.90 -4.56 13.02
CA HIS A 111 11.00 -3.72 11.83
C HIS A 111 10.04 -2.54 11.92
N LEU A 112 8.79 -2.77 12.34
CA LEU A 112 7.81 -1.71 12.54
C LEU A 112 8.29 -0.66 13.56
N MET A 113 8.75 -1.10 14.74
CA MET A 113 9.26 -0.19 15.77
C MET A 113 10.40 0.69 15.26
N HIS A 114 11.31 0.14 14.48
CA HIS A 114 12.41 0.90 13.93
C HIS A 114 12.01 1.80 12.74
N THR A 115 11.00 1.44 11.94
CA THR A 115 10.41 2.32 10.92
C THR A 115 9.80 3.55 11.60
N LEU A 116 9.01 3.36 12.66
CA LEU A 116 8.41 4.46 13.44
C LEU A 116 9.48 5.34 14.12
N ARG A 117 10.49 4.74 14.75
CA ARG A 117 11.59 5.48 15.40
C ARG A 117 12.36 6.38 14.43
N ARG A 118 12.43 6.01 13.15
CA ARG A 118 13.11 6.80 12.12
C ARG A 118 12.22 7.86 11.47
N ASN A 119 10.94 7.94 11.86
CA ASN A 119 9.95 8.81 11.24
C ASN A 119 9.91 8.64 9.71
N MET A 120 9.86 7.37 9.28
CA MET A 120 9.77 7.00 7.87
C MET A 120 8.41 7.35 7.27
#